data_AF-A0A482X9L6-F1
#
_entry.id   AF-A0A482X9L6-F1
#
_cell.length_a   1.000
_cell.length_b   1.000
_cell.length_c   1.000
_cell.angle_alpha   90.00
_cell.angle_beta   90.00
_cell.angle_gamma   90.00
#
_symmetry.space_group_name_H-M   'P 1'
#
loop_
_entity.id
_entity.type
_entity.pdbx_description
1 polymer ?
#
loop_
_entity_poly.entity_id
_entity_poly.type
_entity_poly.pdbx_seq_one_letter_code
_entity_poly.pdbx_strand_id
1 'polypeptide(L)'
;MKTTATVFKRINYPTTPVPFEQYLPLKLKNYVSGKGQQSESRKCTNEMFILLGCLKKHEYENKECLKEAKQFQDCVKFFSEEKKKHIELVKTGSLTPGAKKLTHTQLNILLKRYPNPK
;
A
#
# COMPACT_ATOMS: atom_id res chain seq x y z
N MET A 1 -25.18 32.38 -27.11
CA MET A 1 -24.83 31.08 -26.50
C MET A 1 -24.19 30.20 -27.56
N LYS A 2 -22.91 29.83 -27.43
CA LYS A 2 -22.24 28.90 -28.34
C LYS A 2 -22.06 27.57 -27.60
N THR A 3 -22.87 26.57 -27.94
CA THR A 3 -22.73 25.20 -27.42
C THR A 3 -21.68 24.48 -28.26
N THR A 4 -20.44 24.40 -27.75
CA THR A 4 -19.41 23.55 -28.36
C THR A 4 -19.70 22.10 -27.98
N ALA A 5 -20.25 21.34 -28.92
CA ALA A 5 -20.36 19.90 -28.77
C ALA A 5 -18.94 19.30 -28.82
N THR A 6 -18.44 18.85 -27.68
CA THR A 6 -17.24 18.01 -27.60
C THR A 6 -17.55 16.66 -28.25
N VAL A 7 -17.09 16.50 -29.49
CA VAL A 7 -17.13 15.23 -30.22
C VAL A 7 -16.23 14.24 -29.48
N PHE A 8 -16.81 13.41 -28.62
CA PHE A 8 -16.13 12.23 -28.10
C PHE A 8 -15.87 11.28 -29.27
N LYS A 9 -14.60 11.22 -29.69
CA LYS A 9 -14.12 10.27 -30.71
C LYS A 9 -14.41 8.85 -30.20
N ARG A 10 -15.38 8.16 -30.81
CA ARG A 10 -15.61 6.74 -30.56
C ARG A 10 -14.37 5.98 -31.07
N ILE A 11 -13.64 5.36 -30.15
CA ILE A 11 -12.55 4.45 -30.50
C ILE A 11 -13.21 3.19 -31.05
N ASN A 12 -13.05 2.94 -32.35
CA ASN A 12 -13.46 1.69 -32.97
C ASN A 12 -12.50 0.59 -32.49
N TYR A 13 -12.94 -0.24 -31.53
CA TYR A 13 -12.22 -1.45 -31.17
C TYR A 13 -12.31 -2.44 -32.33
N PRO A 14 -11.20 -3.12 -32.69
CA PRO A 14 -11.24 -4.15 -33.73
C PRO A 14 -12.22 -5.26 -33.35
N THR A 15 -13.09 -5.64 -34.29
CA THR A 15 -14.09 -6.70 -34.13
C THR A 15 -13.48 -8.11 -34.19
N THR A 16 -12.25 -8.23 -34.70
CA THR A 16 -11.47 -9.47 -34.75
C THR A 16 -10.53 -9.57 -33.55
N PRO A 17 -10.33 -10.78 -32.99
CA PRO A 17 -9.39 -10.97 -31.88
C PRO A 17 -7.98 -10.58 -32.30
N VAL A 18 -7.37 -9.65 -31.56
CA VAL A 18 -5.98 -9.23 -31.77
C VAL A 18 -5.06 -10.35 -31.27
N PRO A 19 -4.15 -10.88 -32.08
CA PRO A 19 -3.23 -11.92 -31.64
C PRO A 19 -2.29 -11.36 -30.56
N PHE A 20 -2.14 -12.10 -29.46
CA PHE A 20 -1.24 -11.71 -28.39
C PHE A 20 0.21 -12.01 -28.77
N GLU A 21 1.04 -10.98 -28.86
CA GLU A 21 2.48 -11.11 -29.08
C GLU A 21 3.20 -11.21 -27.73
N GLN A 22 3.79 -12.37 -27.45
CA GLN A 22 4.43 -12.63 -26.16
C GLN A 22 5.85 -12.05 -26.14
N TYR A 23 6.06 -10.92 -25.46
CA TYR A 23 7.43 -10.47 -25.16
C TYR A 23 8.12 -11.33 -24.09
N LEU A 24 7.33 -11.89 -23.16
CA LEU A 24 7.76 -12.82 -22.13
C LEU A 24 6.92 -14.09 -22.21
N PRO A 25 7.51 -15.27 -21.92
CA PRO A 25 6.75 -16.51 -21.95
C PRO A 25 5.63 -16.47 -20.91
N LEU A 26 4.43 -16.91 -21.29
CA LEU A 26 3.26 -17.06 -20.40
C LEU A 26 3.43 -18.23 -19.42
N LYS A 27 4.48 -18.16 -18.58
CA LYS A 27 4.76 -19.13 -17.52
C LYS A 27 4.97 -18.43 -16.20
N LEU A 28 4.49 -19.05 -15.13
CA LEU A 28 4.69 -18.55 -13.78
C LEU A 28 6.16 -18.70 -13.36
N LYS A 29 6.65 -17.72 -12.60
CA LYS A 29 7.96 -17.78 -11.96
C LYS A 29 7.82 -18.43 -10.59
N ASN A 30 8.90 -19.06 -10.11
CA ASN A 30 8.96 -19.63 -8.76
C ASN A 30 9.29 -18.59 -7.67
N TYR A 31 9.10 -17.29 -7.97
CA TYR A 31 9.29 -16.21 -7.01
C TYR A 31 8.42 -14.99 -7.39
N VAL A 32 8.06 -14.22 -6.37
CA VAL A 32 7.38 -12.93 -6.48
C VAL A 32 8.31 -11.80 -6.03
N SER A 33 8.16 -10.63 -6.65
CA SER A 33 8.90 -9.44 -6.28
C SER A 33 8.23 -8.71 -5.12
N GLY A 34 9.00 -8.27 -4.13
CA GLY A 34 8.52 -7.44 -3.02
C GLY A 34 8.29 -5.96 -3.39
N LYS A 35 8.57 -5.55 -4.63
CA LYS A 35 8.61 -4.13 -5.06
C LYS A 35 7.27 -3.38 -4.99
N GLY A 36 6.15 -4.07 -4.77
CA GLY A 36 4.81 -3.46 -4.76
C GLY A 36 4.11 -3.45 -3.40
N GLN A 37 4.76 -3.87 -2.31
CA GLN A 37 4.14 -3.87 -0.99
C GLN A 37 4.13 -2.44 -0.41
N GLN A 38 3.30 -1.57 -0.99
CA GLN A 38 3.18 -0.18 -0.59
C GLN A 38 2.61 -0.12 0.83
N SER A 39 3.42 0.35 1.78
CA SER A 39 2.90 0.78 3.08
C SER A 39 1.98 1.97 2.85
N GLU A 40 0.74 1.92 3.32
CA GLU A 40 -0.20 3.06 3.28
C GLU A 40 0.51 4.32 3.77
N SER A 41 0.69 5.28 2.86
CA SER A 41 1.73 6.31 2.96
C SER A 41 1.33 7.52 3.82
N ARG A 42 0.27 7.43 4.64
CA ARG A 42 -0.27 8.57 5.40
C ARG A 42 -0.87 8.17 6.76
N LYS A 43 -0.11 7.44 7.57
CA LYS A 43 -0.48 7.13 8.96
C LYS A 43 -0.41 8.41 9.82
N CYS A 44 -1.42 8.65 10.65
CA CYS A 44 -1.54 9.80 11.58
C CYS A 44 -1.72 11.21 10.99
N THR A 45 -2.10 11.34 9.71
CA THR A 45 -2.26 12.67 9.09
C THR A 45 -3.42 13.47 9.66
N ASN A 46 -4.51 12.80 10.07
CA ASN A 46 -5.68 13.46 10.64
C ASN A 46 -5.36 14.10 11.99
N GLU A 47 -4.69 13.34 12.87
CA GLU A 47 -4.26 13.76 14.20
C GLU A 47 -3.23 14.90 14.10
N MET A 48 -2.35 14.83 13.09
CA MET A 48 -1.41 15.91 12.78
C MET A 48 -2.13 17.20 12.42
N PHE A 49 -3.16 17.15 11.57
CA PHE A 49 -3.94 18.35 11.22
C PHE A 49 -4.71 18.93 12.40
N ILE A 50 -5.23 18.09 13.28
CA ILE A 50 -5.92 18.53 14.52
C ILE A 50 -4.93 19.27 15.44
N LEU A 51 -3.74 18.70 15.66
CA LEU A 51 -2.69 19.35 16.46
C LEU A 51 -2.27 20.70 15.86
N LEU A 52 -2.01 20.74 14.55
CA LEU A 52 -1.65 21.99 13.86
C LEU A 52 -2.78 23.03 13.93
N GLY A 53 -4.03 22.59 13.87
CA GLY A 53 -5.20 23.45 14.03
C GLY A 53 -5.30 24.06 15.42
N CYS A 54 -4.94 23.31 16.47
CA CYS A 54 -4.88 23.84 17.84
C CYS A 54 -3.71 24.82 18.00
N LEU A 55 -2.50 24.44 17.58
CA LEU A 55 -1.30 25.28 17.69
C LEU A 55 -1.49 26.63 16.99
N LYS A 56 -2.17 26.64 15.83
CA LYS A 56 -2.47 27.89 15.10
C LYS A 56 -3.37 28.85 15.89
N LYS A 57 -4.27 28.34 16.74
CA LYS A 57 -5.18 29.18 17.56
C LYS A 57 -4.50 29.78 18.78
N HIS A 58 -3.45 29.12 19.26
CA HIS A 58 -2.81 29.40 20.55
C HIS A 58 -1.35 29.87 20.37
N GLU A 59 -1.04 30.52 19.24
CA GLU A 59 0.29 31.05 18.91
C GLU A 59 1.43 30.03 19.09
N TYR A 60 1.13 28.75 18.86
CA TYR A 60 2.03 27.61 19.02
C TYR A 60 2.46 27.32 20.48
N GLU A 61 1.70 27.77 21.48
CA GLU A 61 1.94 27.37 22.87
C GLU A 61 1.47 25.93 23.13
N ASN A 62 2.44 25.02 23.29
CA ASN A 62 2.19 23.59 23.44
C ASN A 62 1.34 23.22 24.67
N LYS A 63 1.30 24.07 25.70
CA LYS A 63 0.57 23.79 26.96
C LYS A 63 -0.94 23.74 26.76
N GLU A 64 -1.46 24.51 25.79
CA GLU A 64 -2.89 24.61 25.53
C GLU A 64 -3.38 23.44 24.64
N CYS A 65 -2.48 22.81 23.88
CA CYS A 65 -2.77 21.74 22.93
C CYS A 65 -2.32 20.33 23.40
N LEU A 66 -2.22 20.11 24.71
CA LEU A 66 -1.72 18.84 25.28
C LEU A 66 -2.59 17.63 24.90
N LYS A 67 -3.90 17.83 24.70
CA LYS A 67 -4.84 16.75 24.36
C LYS A 67 -4.58 16.23 22.95
N GLU A 68 -4.49 17.16 22.00
CA GLU A 68 -4.23 16.92 20.59
C GLU A 68 -2.82 16.35 20.39
N ALA A 69 -1.85 16.84 21.16
CA ALA A 69 -0.48 16.33 21.14
C ALA A 69 -0.41 14.87 21.62
N LYS A 70 -1.15 14.53 22.67
CA LYS A 70 -1.23 13.16 23.18
C LYS A 70 -1.86 12.21 22.14
N GLN A 71 -2.97 12.62 21.52
CA GLN A 71 -3.63 11.83 20.47
C GLN A 71 -2.69 11.56 19.28
N PHE A 72 -1.95 12.57 18.83
CA PHE A 72 -0.95 12.40 17.78
C PHE A 72 0.17 11.43 18.20
N GLN A 73 0.70 11.57 19.41
CA GLN A 73 1.75 10.68 19.93
C GLN A 73 1.28 9.23 20.04
N ASP A 74 0.05 9.00 20.50
CA ASP A 74 -0.52 7.66 20.65
C ASP A 74 -0.70 6.98 19.28
N CYS A 75 -1.18 7.73 18.28
CA CYS A 75 -1.24 7.26 16.89
C CYS A 75 0.15 6.86 16.36
N VAL A 76 1.15 7.74 16.53
CA VAL A 76 2.51 7.48 16.05
C VAL A 76 3.12 6.25 16.73
N LYS A 77 2.92 6.09 18.04
CA LYS A 77 3.40 4.92 18.79
C LYS A 77 2.81 3.63 18.24
N PHE A 78 1.48 3.56 18.13
CA PHE A 78 0.77 2.39 17.62
C PHE A 78 1.29 1.95 16.25
N PHE A 79 1.40 2.90 15.30
CA PHE A 79 1.87 2.58 13.96
C PHE A 79 3.37 2.27 13.89
N SER A 80 4.19 2.84 14.79
CA SER A 80 5.60 2.50 14.88
C SER A 80 5.81 1.05 15.34
N GLU A 81 4.99 0.58 16.28
CA GLU A 81 5.03 -0.80 16.77
C GLU A 81 4.51 -1.77 15.72
N GLU A 82 3.42 -1.44 15.04
CA GLU A 82 2.90 -2.23 13.92
C GLU A 82 3.94 -2.36 12.81
N LYS A 83 4.64 -1.27 12.46
CA LYS A 83 5.72 -1.28 11.48
C LYS A 83 6.88 -2.19 11.90
N LYS A 84 7.28 -2.14 13.18
CA LYS A 84 8.33 -3.02 13.72
C LYS A 84 7.92 -4.50 13.59
N LYS A 85 6.70 -4.84 14.03
CA LYS A 85 6.14 -6.20 13.90
C LYS A 85 6.11 -6.66 12.44
N HIS A 86 5.69 -5.80 11.51
CA HIS A 86 5.67 -6.12 10.09
C HIS A 86 7.08 -6.39 9.53
N ILE A 87 8.06 -5.56 9.87
CA ILE A 87 9.46 -5.77 9.47
C ILE A 87 10.00 -7.09 10.03
N GLU A 88 9.72 -7.39 11.29
CA GLU A 88 10.13 -8.65 11.92
C GLU A 88 9.49 -9.86 11.24
N LEU A 89 8.20 -9.80 10.89
CA LEU A 89 7.51 -10.85 10.13
C LEU A 89 8.13 -11.05 8.74
N VAL A 90 8.45 -9.97 8.04
CA VAL A 90 9.11 -10.03 6.72
C VAL A 90 10.51 -10.63 6.82
N LYS A 91 11.27 -10.32 7.88
CA LYS A 91 12.62 -10.85 8.13
C LYS A 91 12.60 -12.33 8.50
N THR A 92 11.74 -12.70 9.44
CA THR A 92 11.65 -14.09 9.94
C THR A 92 11.07 -15.03 8.90
N GLY A 93 10.18 -14.54 8.03
CA GLY A 93 9.55 -15.35 6.99
C GLY A 93 8.72 -16.51 7.55
N SER A 94 8.32 -16.46 8.83
CA SER A 94 7.62 -17.56 9.49
C SER A 94 6.27 -17.81 8.82
N LEU A 95 5.96 -19.05 8.49
CA LEU A 95 4.72 -19.42 7.82
C LEU A 95 3.62 -19.60 8.87
N THR A 96 2.74 -18.62 9.01
CA THR A 96 1.54 -18.75 9.86
C THR A 96 0.48 -19.57 9.11
N PRO A 97 0.07 -20.75 9.62
CA PRO A 97 -0.97 -21.56 8.98
C PRO A 97 -2.30 -20.79 8.91
N GLY A 98 -2.99 -20.87 7.77
CA GLY A 98 -4.31 -20.25 7.59
C GLY A 98 -4.32 -18.73 7.35
N ALA A 99 -3.16 -18.08 7.28
CA ALA A 99 -3.09 -16.66 6.96
C ALA A 99 -3.57 -16.38 5.52
N LYS A 100 -4.61 -15.53 5.37
CA LYS A 100 -5.15 -15.14 4.06
C LYS A 100 -4.23 -14.20 3.27
N LYS A 101 -3.40 -13.41 3.96
CA LYS A 101 -2.46 -12.46 3.37
C LYS A 101 -1.05 -12.82 3.81
N LEU A 102 -0.21 -13.22 2.85
CA LEU A 102 1.18 -13.58 3.08
C LEU A 102 2.10 -12.48 2.56
N THR A 103 3.23 -12.27 3.23
CA THR A 103 4.31 -11.40 2.76
C THR A 103 5.03 -12.05 1.57
N HIS A 104 5.71 -11.24 0.75
CA HIS A 104 6.46 -11.76 -0.39
C HIS A 104 7.55 -12.77 0.04
N THR A 105 8.18 -12.56 1.21
CA THR A 105 9.16 -13.49 1.77
C THR A 105 8.53 -14.85 2.08
N GLN A 106 7.40 -14.85 2.79
CA GLN A 106 6.65 -16.07 3.12
C GLN A 106 6.19 -16.80 1.85
N LEU A 107 5.65 -16.08 0.87
CA LEU A 107 5.25 -16.64 -0.42
C LEU A 107 6.43 -17.26 -1.17
N ASN A 108 7.58 -16.60 -1.19
CA ASN A 108 8.77 -17.12 -1.85
C ASN A 108 9.31 -18.39 -1.20
N ILE A 109 9.14 -18.57 0.11
CA ILE A 109 9.47 -19.83 0.79
C ILE A 109 8.56 -20.96 0.29
N LEU A 110 7.25 -20.69 0.12
CA LEU A 110 6.29 -21.66 -0.39
C LEU A 110 6.53 -22.02 -1.86
N LEU A 111 6.78 -21.02 -2.72
CA LEU A 111 7.04 -21.22 -4.14
C LEU A 111 8.36 -21.96 -4.41
N LYS A 112 9.34 -21.85 -3.51
CA LYS A 112 10.55 -22.68 -3.55
C LYS A 112 10.29 -24.14 -3.20
N ARG A 113 9.37 -24.40 -2.26
CA ARG A 113 9.00 -25.76 -1.86
C ARG A 113 8.13 -26.45 -2.91
N TYR A 114 7.25 -25.70 -3.57
CA TYR A 114 6.33 -26.19 -4.59
C TYR A 114 6.52 -25.39 -5.89
N PRO A 115 7.59 -25.67 -6.66
CA PRO A 115 7.86 -24.96 -7.89
C PRO A 115 6.85 -25.33 -8.98
N ASN A 116 6.59 -24.40 -9.90
CA ASN A 116 5.75 -24.65 -11.06
C ASN A 116 6.45 -25.68 -11.98
N PRO A 117 5.74 -26.71 -12.49
CA PRO A 117 6.27 -27.61 -13.52
C PRO A 117 6.73 -26.83 -14.76
N LYS A 118 7.74 -27.39 -15.45
CA LYS A 118 8.35 -26.77 -16.62
C LYS A 118 7.45 -26.80 -17.84
#